data_AF-A0A6I3MQ39-F1
#
_entry.id   AF-A0A6I3MQ39-F1
#
_cell.length_a   1.000
_cell.length_b   1.000
_cell.length_c   1.000
_cell.angle_alpha   90.00
_cell.angle_beta   90.00
_cell.angle_gamma   90.00
#
_symmetry.space_group_name_H-M   'P 1'
#
loop_
_entity.id
_entity.type
_entity.pdbx_description
1 polymer ?
#
loop_
_entity_poly.entity_id
_entity_poly.type
_entity_poly.pdbx_seq_one_letter_code
_entity_poly.pdbx_strand_id
1 'polypeptide(L)'
;GTYTNTWTAKDVCLNTSTTFTQVITIEDTTAPAWTTQAGTLNVTLQCSDTSGLSAAQNQAPTATDNCGGTVTYTKTSGEFTAGSCANSGTYTNTWTAKDVCLNTSTTFTQVITIEDTTAPAWTTQAGTLNVTLQCSDTSGLSAAQNQAPTATDNCGGTVTYTKTSGEFTAGSCANSGTYTNTWTAKDVCLNTSTTFTQVITIEDTTAPA
;
A
#
# COMPACT_ATOMS: atom_id res chain seq x y z
N GLY A 1 -45.47 11.76 -2.88
CA GLY A 1 -46.85 11.25 -3.04
C GLY A 1 -47.85 12.38 -3.15
N THR A 2 -49.09 12.07 -3.53
CA THR A 2 -50.17 13.07 -3.66
C THR A 2 -51.28 12.82 -2.63
N TYR A 3 -51.77 13.90 -2.03
CA TYR A 3 -52.91 13.90 -1.13
C TYR A 3 -54.03 14.72 -1.77
N THR A 4 -55.21 14.13 -1.88
CA THR A 4 -56.37 14.81 -2.48
C THR A 4 -57.43 15.03 -1.42
N ASN A 5 -57.70 16.30 -1.11
CA ASN A 5 -58.81 16.69 -0.28
C ASN A 5 -60.02 17.03 -1.17
N THR A 6 -61.21 16.58 -0.77
CA THR A 6 -62.45 16.78 -1.51
C THR A 6 -63.51 17.37 -0.59
N TRP A 7 -64.14 18.47 -0.99
CA TRP A 7 -65.19 19.13 -0.22
C TRP A 7 -66.46 19.30 -1.04
N THR A 8 -67.58 19.06 -0.36
CA THR A 8 -68.93 19.41 -0.80
C THR A 8 -69.66 20.04 0.39
N ALA A 9 -70.30 21.18 0.16
CA ALA A 9 -71.07 21.88 1.19
C ALA A 9 -72.56 21.60 1.01
N LYS A 10 -73.32 21.56 2.12
CA LYS A 10 -74.79 21.58 2.12
C LYS A 10 -75.31 22.78 2.89
N ASP A 11 -76.34 23.43 2.37
CA ASP A 11 -77.04 24.50 3.09
C ASP A 11 -78.10 23.92 4.07
N VAL A 12 -78.76 24.81 4.83
CA VAL A 12 -79.83 24.44 5.79
C VAL A 12 -81.04 23.81 5.11
N CYS A 13 -81.19 24.00 3.80
CA CYS A 13 -82.24 23.42 2.96
C CYS A 13 -81.78 22.14 2.23
N LEU A 14 -80.57 21.64 2.52
CA LEU A 14 -79.93 20.45 1.94
C LEU A 14 -79.51 20.55 0.46
N ASN A 15 -79.46 21.74 -0.13
CA ASN A 15 -78.86 21.93 -1.46
C ASN A 15 -77.35 21.68 -1.36
N THR A 16 -76.78 20.94 -2.33
CA THR A 16 -75.36 20.55 -2.31
C THR A 16 -74.55 21.38 -3.32
N SER A 17 -73.37 21.87 -2.91
CA SER A 17 -72.45 22.60 -3.80
C SER A 17 -71.84 21.67 -4.86
N THR A 18 -71.22 22.26 -5.88
CA THR A 18 -70.26 21.53 -6.71
C THR A 18 -69.08 21.06 -5.85
N THR A 19 -68.47 19.95 -6.27
CA THR A 19 -67.29 19.40 -5.59
C THR A 19 -66.06 20.27 -5.86
N PHE A 20 -65.35 20.65 -4.80
CA PHE A 20 -64.03 21.27 -4.89
C PHE A 20 -62.96 20.23 -4.51
N THR A 21 -61.92 20.12 -5.32
CA THR A 21 -60.77 19.25 -5.06
C THR A 21 -59.50 20.07 -4.93
N GLN A 22 -58.70 19.76 -3.91
CA GLN A 22 -57.33 20.23 -3.76
C GLN A 22 -56.40 19.03 -3.85
N VAL A 23 -55.41 19.11 -4.73
CA VAL A 23 -54.34 18.12 -4.83
C VAL A 23 -53.08 18.75 -4.22
N ILE A 24 -52.51 18.09 -3.21
CA ILE A 24 -51.23 18.45 -2.58
C ILE A 24 -50.20 17.41 -3.00
N THR A 25 -49.12 17.86 -3.62
CA THR A 25 -48.01 16.99 -4.02
C THR A 25 -46.84 17.18 -3.06
N ILE A 26 -46.35 16.08 -2.50
CA ILE A 26 -45.10 16.01 -1.75
C ILE A 26 -44.08 15.28 -2.62
N GLU A 27 -42.95 15.91 -2.88
CA GLU A 27 -41.87 15.35 -3.68
C GLU A 27 -40.57 15.43 -2.89
N ASP A 28 -39.78 14.36 -2.94
CA ASP A 28 -38.44 14.40 -2.43
C ASP A 28 -37.47 14.85 -3.51
N THR A 29 -36.76 15.93 -3.23
CA THR A 29 -35.79 16.55 -4.12
C THR A 29 -34.41 16.66 -3.49
N THR A 30 -34.23 16.14 -2.27
CA THR A 30 -32.98 16.22 -1.52
C THR A 30 -32.19 14.93 -1.75
N ALA A 31 -30.90 15.05 -2.01
CA ALA A 31 -30.04 13.89 -2.17
C ALA A 31 -29.58 13.32 -0.81
N PRO A 32 -29.23 12.02 -0.76
CA PRO A 32 -28.61 11.44 0.43
C PRO A 32 -27.33 12.17 0.85
N ALA A 33 -27.14 12.30 2.17
CA ALA A 33 -25.94 12.87 2.77
C ALA A 33 -25.04 11.78 3.35
N TRP A 34 -23.73 11.84 3.08
CA TRP A 34 -22.75 10.91 3.62
C TRP A 34 -22.65 11.04 5.15
N THR A 35 -22.82 9.91 5.84
CA THR A 35 -22.55 9.80 7.28
C THR A 35 -21.11 9.38 7.55
N THR A 36 -20.48 8.68 6.62
CA THR A 36 -19.04 8.45 6.66
C THR A 36 -18.32 9.78 6.40
N GLN A 37 -17.42 10.15 7.31
CA GLN A 37 -16.64 11.38 7.18
C GLN A 37 -15.62 11.28 6.04
N ALA A 38 -15.45 12.36 5.29
CA ALA A 38 -14.48 12.41 4.20
C ALA A 38 -13.05 12.11 4.70
N GLY A 39 -12.33 11.27 3.96
CA GLY A 39 -10.95 10.90 4.25
C GLY A 39 -10.76 9.81 5.31
N THR A 40 -11.80 9.39 6.06
CA THR A 40 -11.63 8.35 7.09
C THR A 40 -11.43 6.95 6.53
N LEU A 41 -11.72 6.74 5.25
CA LEU A 41 -11.44 5.49 4.55
C LEU A 41 -10.07 5.49 3.84
N ASN A 42 -9.35 6.62 3.85
CA ASN A 42 -8.03 6.69 3.25
C ASN A 42 -7.03 5.90 4.10
N VAL A 43 -6.08 5.25 3.44
CA VAL A 43 -5.05 4.46 4.12
C VAL A 43 -3.75 4.46 3.32
N THR A 44 -2.62 4.40 4.01
CA THR A 44 -1.31 4.14 3.42
C THR A 44 -0.87 2.73 3.83
N LEU A 45 -0.43 1.94 2.86
CA LEU A 45 -0.04 0.54 3.04
C LEU A 45 1.35 0.31 2.46
N GLN A 46 2.10 -0.62 3.07
CA GLN A 46 3.29 -1.17 2.42
C GLN A 46 2.88 -1.94 1.16
N CYS A 47 3.70 -1.89 0.13
CA CYS A 47 3.36 -2.56 -1.13
C CYS A 47 3.25 -4.09 -1.00
N SER A 48 3.91 -4.68 0.00
CA SER A 48 3.79 -6.11 0.32
C SER A 48 2.49 -6.46 1.06
N ASP A 49 1.73 -5.47 1.56
CA ASP A 49 0.49 -5.70 2.33
C ASP A 49 -0.72 -5.93 1.42
N THR A 50 -0.71 -7.08 0.76
CA THR A 50 -1.79 -7.50 -0.15
C THR A 50 -3.13 -7.72 0.59
N SER A 51 -3.08 -8.17 1.85
CA SER A 51 -4.29 -8.33 2.67
C SER A 51 -4.89 -6.99 3.08
N GLY A 52 -4.07 -6.03 3.46
CA GLY A 52 -4.49 -4.66 3.78
C GLY A 52 -5.09 -3.97 2.57
N LEU A 53 -4.51 -4.16 1.38
CA LEU A 53 -5.05 -3.62 0.14
C LEU A 53 -6.44 -4.21 -0.17
N SER A 54 -6.59 -5.53 -0.05
CA SER A 54 -7.89 -6.20 -0.21
C SER A 54 -8.93 -5.70 0.81
N ALA A 55 -8.54 -5.56 2.08
CA ALA A 55 -9.42 -5.03 3.12
C ALA A 55 -9.85 -3.59 2.83
N ALA A 56 -8.92 -2.71 2.45
CA ALA A 56 -9.19 -1.32 2.11
C ALA A 56 -10.10 -1.18 0.88
N GLN A 57 -9.90 -2.02 -0.15
CA GLN A 57 -10.75 -2.07 -1.34
C GLN A 57 -12.18 -2.55 -1.03
N ASN A 58 -12.37 -3.35 0.01
CA ASN A 58 -13.68 -3.84 0.44
C ASN A 58 -14.41 -2.90 1.41
N GLN A 59 -13.77 -1.82 1.89
CA GLN A 59 -14.46 -0.79 2.66
C GLN A 59 -15.43 0.00 1.77
N ALA A 60 -16.51 0.49 2.38
CA ALA A 60 -17.51 1.32 1.72
C ALA A 60 -18.00 2.43 2.65
N PRO A 61 -18.27 3.64 2.13
CA PRO A 61 -18.92 4.69 2.88
C PRO A 61 -20.42 4.41 3.05
N THR A 62 -21.04 5.14 3.97
CA THR A 62 -22.47 5.09 4.28
C THR A 62 -23.09 6.48 4.17
N ALA A 63 -24.34 6.54 3.74
CA ALA A 63 -25.15 7.75 3.62
C ALA A 63 -26.56 7.52 4.16
N THR A 64 -27.22 8.61 4.52
CA THR A 64 -28.62 8.64 4.98
C THR A 64 -29.41 9.67 4.20
N ASP A 65 -30.69 9.39 4.01
CA ASP A 65 -31.65 10.30 3.39
C ASP A 65 -32.59 10.92 4.43
N ASN A 66 -33.00 12.18 4.25
CA ASN A 66 -33.85 12.89 5.20
C ASN A 66 -35.31 12.44 5.18
N CYS A 67 -35.81 11.91 4.07
CA CYS A 67 -37.13 11.29 3.95
C CYS A 67 -37.10 9.79 4.31
N GLY A 68 -35.92 9.24 4.56
CA GLY A 68 -35.70 7.84 4.92
C GLY A 68 -35.71 6.91 3.69
N GLY A 69 -36.02 5.64 3.91
CA GLY A 69 -35.99 4.64 2.84
C GLY A 69 -34.60 4.08 2.54
N THR A 70 -34.52 3.25 1.50
CA THR A 70 -33.29 2.56 1.12
C THR A 70 -32.39 3.46 0.29
N VAL A 71 -31.12 3.57 0.69
CA VAL A 71 -30.06 4.20 -0.10
C VAL A 71 -29.30 3.14 -0.88
N THR A 72 -29.13 3.36 -2.18
CA THR A 72 -28.35 2.50 -3.08
C THR A 72 -27.00 3.14 -3.39
N TYR A 73 -25.95 2.33 -3.56
CA TYR A 73 -24.58 2.81 -3.75
C TYR A 73 -23.99 2.27 -5.04
N THR A 74 -23.27 3.13 -5.77
CA THR A 74 -22.46 2.74 -6.93
C THR A 74 -21.00 3.06 -6.64
N LYS A 75 -20.16 2.02 -6.61
CA LYS A 75 -18.69 2.15 -6.52
C LYS A 75 -18.09 2.22 -7.94
N THR A 76 -17.16 3.13 -8.15
CA THR A 76 -16.23 3.11 -9.27
C THR A 76 -14.83 2.87 -8.70
N SER A 77 -14.24 1.74 -9.04
CA SER A 77 -12.87 1.41 -8.62
C SER A 77 -11.87 2.15 -9.50
N GLY A 78 -10.90 2.82 -8.88
CA GLY A 78 -9.79 3.44 -9.61
C GLY A 78 -8.76 2.40 -10.04
N GLU A 79 -8.10 2.66 -11.17
CA GLU A 79 -6.90 1.93 -11.55
C GLU A 79 -5.69 2.38 -10.70
N PHE A 80 -4.65 1.54 -10.66
CA PHE A 80 -3.41 1.91 -9.99
C PHE A 80 -2.71 3.04 -10.75
N THR A 81 -2.43 4.14 -10.08
CA THR A 81 -1.61 5.23 -10.61
C THR A 81 -0.23 5.19 -9.96
N ALA A 82 0.79 4.91 -10.75
CA ALA A 82 2.17 4.81 -10.27
C ALA A 82 2.66 6.14 -9.66
N GLY A 83 3.42 6.04 -8.58
CA GLY A 83 4.06 7.15 -7.89
C GLY A 83 5.46 7.47 -8.43
N SER A 84 6.27 8.13 -7.61
CA SER A 84 7.66 8.47 -7.94
C SER A 84 8.58 7.25 -7.93
N CYS A 85 8.24 6.22 -7.17
CA CYS A 85 8.91 4.93 -7.20
C CYS A 85 8.03 3.85 -7.88
N ALA A 86 8.66 2.89 -8.56
CA ALA A 86 8.01 1.76 -9.21
C ALA A 86 7.11 0.91 -8.26
N ASN A 87 7.46 0.78 -6.98
CA ASN A 87 6.67 0.04 -5.98
C ASN A 87 5.73 0.95 -5.16
N SER A 88 5.49 2.18 -5.62
CA SER A 88 4.63 3.15 -4.95
C SER A 88 3.54 3.67 -5.89
N GLY A 89 2.43 4.14 -5.34
CA GLY A 89 1.35 4.72 -6.12
C GLY A 89 0.05 4.82 -5.34
N THR A 90 -1.06 5.01 -6.05
CA THR A 90 -2.37 5.15 -5.42
C THR A 90 -3.47 4.44 -6.20
N TYR A 91 -4.51 4.01 -5.48
CA TYR A 91 -5.84 3.74 -6.03
C TYR A 91 -6.80 4.82 -5.54
N THR A 92 -7.63 5.36 -6.43
CA THR A 92 -8.67 6.33 -6.08
C THR A 92 -10.04 5.76 -6.39
N ASN A 93 -10.76 5.32 -5.36
CA ASN A 93 -12.12 4.81 -5.49
C ASN A 93 -13.13 5.93 -5.24
N THR A 94 -14.25 5.90 -5.96
CA THR A 94 -15.33 6.85 -5.76
C THR A 94 -16.68 6.16 -5.57
N TRP A 95 -17.57 6.79 -4.80
CA TRP A 95 -18.94 6.34 -4.62
C TRP A 95 -19.94 7.46 -4.90
N THR A 96 -21.08 7.07 -5.46
CA THR A 96 -22.30 7.87 -5.48
C THR A 96 -23.41 7.10 -4.77
N ALA A 97 -24.25 7.81 -4.02
CA ALA A 97 -25.42 7.27 -3.36
C ALA A 97 -26.69 7.82 -4.02
N LYS A 98 -27.74 7.00 -4.11
CA LYS A 98 -29.06 7.39 -4.59
C LYS A 98 -30.15 6.96 -3.63
N ASP A 99 -31.10 7.84 -3.37
CA ASP A 99 -32.33 7.51 -2.65
C ASP A 99 -33.33 6.75 -3.56
N VAL A 100 -34.53 6.51 -3.02
CA VAL A 100 -35.63 5.85 -3.74
C VAL A 100 -36.27 6.73 -4.82
N CYS A 101 -36.07 8.05 -4.77
CA CYS A 101 -36.54 9.03 -5.75
C CYS A 101 -35.49 9.34 -6.83
N LEU A 102 -34.33 8.66 -6.79
CA LEU A 102 -33.19 8.80 -7.69
C LEU A 102 -32.40 10.11 -7.55
N ASN A 103 -32.60 10.86 -6.45
CA ASN A 103 -31.72 11.99 -6.12
C ASN A 103 -30.32 11.44 -5.82
N THR A 104 -29.29 12.11 -6.36
CA THR A 104 -27.91 11.60 -6.34
C THR A 104 -27.02 12.46 -5.44
N SER A 105 -26.29 11.81 -4.53
CA SER A 105 -25.36 12.48 -3.62
C SER A 105 -24.19 13.13 -4.35
N THR A 106 -23.44 13.97 -3.64
CA THR A 106 -22.07 14.30 -4.04
C THR A 106 -21.19 13.06 -4.04
N THR A 107 -20.09 13.08 -4.77
CA THR A 107 -19.13 11.97 -4.82
C THR A 107 -18.36 11.84 -3.50
N PHE A 108 -18.31 10.63 -2.94
CA PHE A 108 -17.37 10.28 -1.87
C PHE A 108 -16.10 9.68 -2.49
N THR A 109 -14.93 10.05 -1.98
CA THR A 109 -13.63 9.58 -2.48
C THR A 109 -12.84 8.87 -1.38
N GLN A 110 -12.25 7.75 -1.73
CA GLN A 110 -11.24 7.04 -0.95
C GLN A 110 -9.93 7.01 -1.75
N VAL A 111 -8.82 7.35 -1.10
CA VAL A 111 -7.48 7.20 -1.63
C VAL A 111 -6.74 6.13 -0.82
N ILE A 112 -6.29 5.08 -1.51
CA ILE A 112 -5.42 4.05 -0.95
C ILE A 112 -4.03 4.31 -1.50
N THR A 113 -3.09 4.68 -0.64
CA THR A 113 -1.69 4.93 -1.00
C THR A 113 -0.86 3.68 -0.75
N ILE A 114 -0.07 3.30 -1.74
CA ILE A 114 0.91 2.23 -1.66
C ILE A 114 2.30 2.84 -1.61
N GLU A 115 3.09 2.45 -0.61
CA GLU A 115 4.47 2.89 -0.44
C GLU A 115 5.38 1.68 -0.23
N ASP A 116 6.64 1.84 -0.60
CA ASP A 116 7.70 0.90 -0.29
C ASP A 116 8.75 1.64 0.53
N THR A 117 8.76 1.34 1.83
CA THR A 117 9.67 1.96 2.80
C THR A 117 10.56 0.92 3.46
N THR A 118 10.53 -0.32 2.98
CA THR A 118 11.24 -1.44 3.59
C THR A 118 12.48 -1.73 2.78
N ALA A 119 13.64 -1.81 3.44
CA ALA A 119 14.88 -2.13 2.73
C ALA A 119 15.00 -3.63 2.40
N PRO A 120 15.79 -3.99 1.37
CA PRO A 120 16.08 -5.39 1.07
C PRO A 120 16.67 -6.16 2.25
N ALA A 121 16.25 -7.40 2.42
CA ALA A 121 16.78 -8.33 3.41
C ALA A 121 17.78 -9.31 2.78
N TRP A 122 18.93 -9.50 3.43
CA TRP A 122 19.92 -10.49 2.99
C TRP A 122 19.37 -11.91 3.09
N THR A 123 19.44 -12.66 1.99
CA THR A 123 19.14 -14.10 1.96
C THR A 123 20.39 -14.93 2.16
N THR A 124 21.56 -14.38 1.83
CA THR A 124 22.84 -14.96 2.26
C THR A 124 22.97 -14.80 3.78
N GLN A 125 23.19 -15.91 4.48
CA GLN A 125 23.33 -15.90 5.93
C GLN A 125 24.66 -15.26 6.34
N ALA A 126 24.63 -14.43 7.38
CA ALA A 126 25.82 -13.77 7.92
C ALA A 126 26.93 -14.77 8.26
N GLY A 127 28.16 -14.45 7.89
CA GLY A 127 29.35 -15.27 8.15
C GLY A 127 29.55 -16.47 7.19
N THR A 128 28.57 -16.83 6.36
CA THR A 128 28.72 -17.97 5.43
C THR A 128 29.73 -17.75 4.30
N LEU A 129 30.04 -16.48 3.99
CA LEU A 129 31.07 -16.13 3.02
C LEU A 129 32.46 -15.98 3.66
N ASN A 130 32.58 -16.08 4.99
CA ASN A 130 33.87 -16.01 5.67
C ASN A 130 34.68 -17.27 5.38
N VAL A 131 35.99 -17.10 5.23
CA VAL A 131 36.89 -18.22 4.94
C VAL A 131 38.28 -17.96 5.51
N THR A 132 38.95 -19.04 5.93
CA THR A 132 40.37 -19.02 6.29
C THR A 132 41.15 -19.77 5.21
N LEU A 133 42.21 -19.14 4.69
CA LEU A 133 43.01 -19.66 3.58
C LEU A 133 44.49 -19.69 3.95
N GLN A 134 45.22 -20.64 3.35
CA GLN A 134 46.68 -20.62 3.43
C GLN A 134 47.27 -19.42 2.71
N CYS A 135 48.38 -18.87 3.21
CA CYS A 135 49.07 -17.74 2.58
C CYS A 135 49.51 -18.02 1.13
N SER A 136 49.70 -19.30 0.76
CA SER A 136 50.01 -19.73 -0.60
C SER A 136 48.78 -19.90 -1.51
N ASP A 137 47.56 -19.91 -0.97
CA ASP A 137 46.32 -20.16 -1.73
C ASP A 137 45.79 -18.89 -2.41
N THR A 138 46.55 -18.42 -3.38
CA THR A 138 46.19 -17.25 -4.21
C THR A 138 44.90 -17.47 -5.01
N SER A 139 44.63 -18.72 -5.44
CA SER A 139 43.39 -19.10 -6.12
C SER A 139 42.16 -18.98 -5.22
N GLY A 140 42.25 -19.49 -4.00
CA GLY A 140 41.19 -19.41 -3.00
C GLY A 140 40.91 -17.96 -2.60
N LEU A 141 41.96 -17.13 -2.48
CA LEU A 141 41.78 -15.70 -2.19
C LEU A 141 41.03 -15.01 -3.33
N SER A 142 41.41 -15.26 -4.58
CA SER A 142 40.70 -14.72 -5.76
C SER A 142 39.24 -15.20 -5.81
N ALA A 143 38.99 -16.48 -5.55
CA ALA A 143 37.64 -17.03 -5.49
C ALA A 143 36.79 -16.38 -4.38
N ALA A 144 37.33 -16.26 -3.17
CA ALA A 144 36.65 -15.65 -2.03
C ALA A 144 36.34 -14.16 -2.26
N GLN A 145 37.25 -13.42 -2.90
CA GLN A 145 37.05 -12.02 -3.27
C GLN A 145 35.97 -11.82 -4.34
N ASN A 146 35.72 -12.83 -5.18
CA ASN A 146 34.70 -12.80 -6.22
C ASN A 146 33.32 -13.30 -5.74
N GLN A 147 33.22 -13.84 -4.52
CA GLN A 147 31.92 -14.15 -3.93
C GLN A 147 31.15 -12.87 -3.59
N ALA A 148 29.82 -12.95 -3.67
CA ALA A 148 28.93 -11.85 -3.33
C ALA A 148 27.69 -12.38 -2.58
N PRO A 149 27.20 -11.64 -1.58
CA PRO A 149 25.93 -11.96 -0.94
C PRO A 149 24.75 -11.59 -1.84
N THR A 150 23.60 -12.17 -1.54
CA THR A 150 22.31 -11.92 -2.18
C THR A 150 21.28 -11.46 -1.15
N ALA A 151 20.36 -10.62 -1.61
CA ALA A 151 19.25 -10.05 -0.87
C ALA A 151 17.96 -10.08 -1.71
N THR A 152 16.83 -10.02 -1.03
CA THR A 152 15.50 -9.94 -1.64
C THR A 152 14.71 -8.81 -0.98
N ASP A 153 13.84 -8.19 -1.76
CA ASP A 153 12.93 -7.16 -1.28
C ASP A 153 11.50 -7.69 -1.18
N ASN A 154 10.76 -7.29 -0.13
CA ASN A 154 9.38 -7.74 0.10
C ASN A 154 8.39 -7.15 -0.91
N CYS A 155 8.74 -6.04 -1.53
CA CYS A 155 8.02 -5.40 -2.61
C CYS A 155 8.43 -5.91 -4.00
N GLY A 156 9.46 -6.75 -4.05
CA GLY A 156 10.01 -7.30 -5.29
C GLY A 156 10.81 -6.27 -6.08
N GLY A 157 10.95 -6.48 -7.38
CA GLY A 157 11.79 -5.64 -8.23
C GLY A 157 13.29 -5.97 -8.13
N THR A 158 14.10 -5.13 -8.77
CA THR A 158 15.56 -5.36 -8.85
C THR A 158 16.26 -4.80 -7.60
N VAL A 159 17.11 -5.64 -7.00
CA VAL A 159 18.01 -5.23 -5.93
C VAL A 159 19.40 -4.93 -6.51
N THR A 160 19.94 -3.76 -6.19
CA THR A 160 21.29 -3.32 -6.58
C THR A 160 22.25 -3.44 -5.41
N TYR A 161 23.52 -3.75 -5.69
CA TYR A 161 24.53 -4.01 -4.66
C TYR A 161 25.73 -3.09 -4.83
N THR A 162 26.27 -2.59 -3.72
CA THR A 162 27.54 -1.87 -3.68
C THR A 162 28.50 -2.63 -2.79
N LYS A 163 29.63 -3.07 -3.35
CA LYS A 163 30.73 -3.69 -2.61
C LYS A 163 31.76 -2.62 -2.24
N THR A 164 32.21 -2.62 -0.98
CA THR A 164 33.42 -1.94 -0.55
C THR A 164 34.46 -3.00 -0.19
N SER A 165 35.52 -3.09 -0.99
CA SER A 165 36.62 -4.03 -0.72
C SER A 165 37.49 -3.49 0.41
N GLY A 166 37.75 -4.32 1.41
CA GLY A 166 38.69 -3.97 2.48
C GLY A 166 40.13 -4.11 2.03
N GLU A 167 41.01 -3.27 2.56
CA GLU A 167 42.45 -3.46 2.42
C GLU A 167 42.94 -4.64 3.28
N PHE A 168 44.11 -5.17 2.95
CA PHE A 168 44.74 -6.21 3.77
C PHE A 168 45.20 -5.62 5.10
N THR A 169 44.71 -6.17 6.20
CA THR A 169 45.17 -5.84 7.54
C THR A 169 46.10 -6.95 8.03
N ALA A 170 47.38 -6.63 8.22
CA ALA A 170 48.38 -7.60 8.64
C ALA A 170 48.10 -8.13 10.07
N GLY A 171 48.30 -9.43 10.24
CA GLY A 171 48.23 -10.13 11.52
C GLY A 171 49.57 -10.12 12.26
N SER A 172 49.67 -10.96 13.29
CA SER A 172 50.87 -11.08 14.14
C SER A 172 52.05 -11.79 13.46
N CYS A 173 51.78 -12.61 12.44
CA CYS A 173 52.79 -13.37 11.71
C CYS A 173 53.00 -12.80 10.31
N ALA A 174 54.21 -12.96 9.75
CA ALA A 174 54.49 -12.59 8.36
C ALA A 174 53.51 -13.31 7.42
N ASN A 175 52.96 -12.58 6.44
CA ASN A 175 51.99 -13.07 5.47
C ASN A 175 50.68 -13.62 6.06
N SER A 176 50.36 -13.28 7.31
CA SER A 176 49.04 -13.51 7.92
C SER A 176 48.26 -12.22 8.04
N GLY A 177 46.93 -12.29 8.07
CA GLY A 177 46.08 -11.11 8.19
C GLY A 177 44.66 -11.34 7.69
N THR A 178 43.91 -10.26 7.47
CA THR A 178 42.51 -10.33 7.03
C THR A 178 42.18 -9.31 5.95
N TYR A 179 41.29 -9.68 5.05
CA TYR A 179 40.49 -8.73 4.27
C TYR A 179 39.07 -8.67 4.85
N THR A 180 38.49 -7.47 4.95
CA THR A 180 37.10 -7.28 5.37
C THR A 180 36.31 -6.56 4.30
N ASN A 181 35.53 -7.30 3.53
CA ASN A 181 34.66 -6.76 2.51
C ASN A 181 33.29 -6.46 3.10
N THR A 182 32.67 -5.38 2.64
CA THR A 182 31.30 -5.03 3.03
C THR A 182 30.40 -4.80 1.82
N TRP A 183 29.10 -5.06 1.98
CA TRP A 183 28.08 -4.79 0.98
C TRP A 183 26.89 -4.05 1.57
N THR A 184 26.29 -3.18 0.75
CA THR A 184 24.95 -2.64 0.96
C THR A 184 24.08 -2.98 -0.24
N ALA A 185 22.82 -3.32 0.01
CA ALA A 185 21.83 -3.56 -1.03
C ALA A 185 20.82 -2.41 -1.05
N LYS A 186 20.31 -2.05 -2.23
CA LYS A 186 19.22 -1.08 -2.40
C LYS A 186 18.14 -1.63 -3.32
N ASP A 187 16.89 -1.41 -2.98
CA ASP A 187 15.74 -1.68 -3.86
C ASP A 187 15.56 -0.57 -4.92
N VAL A 188 14.46 -0.68 -5.68
CA VAL A 188 14.06 0.28 -6.71
C VAL A 188 13.56 1.62 -6.14
N CYS A 189 13.19 1.67 -4.86
CA CYS A 189 12.80 2.87 -4.12
C CYS A 189 13.95 3.50 -3.34
N LEU A 190 15.16 2.96 -3.49
CA LEU A 190 16.40 3.37 -2.84
C LEU A 190 16.43 3.14 -1.32
N ASN A 191 15.54 2.31 -0.76
CA ASN A 191 15.69 1.88 0.63
C ASN A 191 16.94 1.00 0.73
N THR A 192 17.75 1.24 1.77
CA THR A 192 19.10 0.66 1.87
C THR A 192 19.16 -0.36 3.00
N SER A 193 19.68 -1.55 2.71
CA SER A 193 19.82 -2.63 3.68
C SER A 193 20.88 -2.32 4.75
N THR A 194 20.88 -3.11 5.82
CA THR A 194 22.03 -3.17 6.74
C THR A 194 23.27 -3.69 6.04
N THR A 195 24.46 -3.34 6.52
CA THR A 195 25.71 -3.83 5.93
C THR A 195 25.87 -5.35 6.10
N PHE A 196 26.19 -6.06 5.00
CA PHE A 196 26.69 -7.44 5.05
C PHE A 196 28.22 -7.42 5.09
N THR A 197 28.83 -8.28 5.90
CA THR A 197 30.30 -8.35 6.07
C THR A 197 30.83 -9.73 5.74
N GLN A 198 31.92 -9.78 4.98
CA GLN A 198 32.74 -10.97 4.74
C GLN A 198 34.14 -10.73 5.29
N VAL A 199 34.65 -11.69 6.05
CA VAL A 199 36.04 -11.70 6.54
C VAL A 199 36.77 -12.86 5.87
N ILE A 200 37.85 -12.55 5.16
CA ILE A 200 38.77 -13.52 4.57
C ILE A 200 40.04 -13.48 5.42
N THR A 201 40.33 -14.57 6.12
CA THR A 201 41.50 -14.71 6.98
C THR A 201 42.61 -15.44 6.23
N ILE A 202 43.82 -14.92 6.28
CA ILE A 202 45.03 -15.53 5.71
C ILE A 202 45.92 -15.99 6.86
N GLU A 203 46.29 -17.26 6.85
CA GLU A 203 47.15 -17.89 7.87
C GLU A 203 48.21 -18.77 7.20
N ASP A 204 49.35 -18.94 7.86
CA ASP A 204 50.32 -19.98 7.51
C ASP A 204 50.18 -21.14 8.50
N THR A 205 49.82 -22.31 7.99
CA THR A 205 49.72 -23.55 8.79
C THR A 205 50.72 -24.61 8.33
N THR A 206 51.60 -24.27 7.37
CA THR A 206 52.57 -25.22 6.83
C THR A 206 53.81 -25.26 7.74
N ALA A 207 54.22 -26.46 8.16
CA ALA A 207 55.42 -26.61 8.99
C ALA A 207 56.70 -26.29 8.19
N PRO A 208 57.78 -25.80 8.84
CA PRO A 208 59.08 -25.63 8.20
C PRO A 208 59.63 -26.95 7.65
N ALA A 209 60.30 -26.88 6.50
CA ALA A 209 61.00 -28.00 5.87
C ALA A 209 62.48 -28.06 6.29
#